data_AF-A0AA43TUI6-F1
#
_entry.id   AF-A0AA43TUI6-F1
#
_cell.length_a   1.000
_cell.length_b   1.000
_cell.length_c   1.000
_cell.angle_alpha   90.00
_cell.angle_beta   90.00
_cell.angle_gamma   90.00
#
_symmetry.space_group_name_H-M   'P 1'
#
loop_
_entity.id
_entity.type
_entity.pdbx_description
1 polymer ?
#
loop_
_entity_poly.entity_id
_entity_poly.type
_entity_poly.pdbx_seq_one_letter_code
_entity_poly.pdbx_strand_id
1 'polypeptide(L)'
;MAWGARLSGFLLFRILKTGKDDRFDDKRDKFVPFLGFWIFQMLWVWTVSLPVTILNSPRVTRFNQPDFSTGRDIAGVVLFAIGFFLESVSDIQKYIFRSKPENKGKVCDVGLFVWSRHPNYFGEIIMQFSIFMIAVSPAAYGYVHGGAYSALYASILGPFFLTSLLMFLSGLPLQERPGAKKRYESGNHWESFRTYTERTSILIPFPPQLYVRLPTILKRTIFLEFPIYVFDPAKHADQSKVQQREAEEGNTTHRSDDEQPQDHD
;
A
#
# COMPACT_ATOMS: atom_id res chain seq x y z
N MET A 1 15.65 -2.58 13.24
CA MET A 1 14.89 -2.79 14.50
C MET A 1 13.75 -1.80 14.70
N ALA A 2 13.98 -0.48 14.64
CA ALA A 2 12.93 0.54 14.84
C ALA A 2 11.69 0.39 13.93
N TRP A 3 11.89 0.16 12.63
CA TRP A 3 10.82 -0.06 11.66
C TRP A 3 9.93 -1.27 12.04
N GLY A 4 10.54 -2.42 12.31
CA GLY A 4 9.81 -3.64 12.67
C GLY A 4 9.05 -3.51 13.99
N ALA A 5 9.66 -2.86 15.00
CA ALA A 5 9.00 -2.61 16.28
C ALA A 5 7.76 -1.71 16.11
N ARG A 6 7.87 -0.65 15.29
CA ARG A 6 6.75 0.26 15.00
C ARG A 6 5.63 -0.45 14.23
N LEU A 7 5.97 -1.18 13.15
CA LEU A 7 4.97 -1.88 12.34
C LEU A 7 4.23 -2.94 13.16
N SER A 8 4.98 -3.79 13.87
CA SER A 8 4.40 -4.83 14.74
C SER A 8 3.58 -4.23 15.88
N GLY A 9 4.07 -3.17 16.52
CA GLY A 9 3.36 -2.47 17.60
C GLY A 9 2.06 -1.82 17.11
N PHE A 10 2.07 -1.17 15.95
CA PHE A 10 0.87 -0.56 15.36
C PHE A 10 -0.15 -1.62 14.95
N LEU A 11 0.29 -2.72 14.32
CA LEU A 11 -0.59 -3.82 13.95
C LEU A 11 -1.21 -4.50 15.18
N LEU A 12 -0.41 -4.71 16.24
CA LEU A 12 -0.88 -5.26 17.50
C LEU A 12 -1.92 -4.34 18.16
N PHE A 13 -1.63 -3.04 18.25
CA PHE A 13 -2.58 -2.06 18.77
C PHE A 13 -3.89 -2.06 17.97
N ARG A 14 -3.80 -2.10 16.64
CA ARG A 14 -4.97 -2.10 15.76
C ARG A 14 -5.83 -3.35 15.94
N ILE A 15 -5.22 -4.54 16.03
CA ILE A 15 -5.98 -5.79 16.23
C ILE A 15 -6.64 -5.82 17.61
N LEU A 16 -5.96 -5.34 18.66
CA LEU A 16 -6.55 -5.25 20.00
C LEU A 16 -7.77 -4.32 20.04
N LYS A 17 -7.79 -3.27 19.21
CA LYS A 17 -8.92 -2.33 19.15
C LYS A 17 -10.02 -2.72 18.16
N THR A 18 -9.67 -3.34 17.03
CA THR A 18 -10.62 -3.69 15.95
C THR A 18 -11.23 -5.08 16.17
N GLY A 19 -10.54 -5.97 16.90
CA GLY A 19 -11.02 -7.30 17.29
C GLY A 19 -11.03 -8.35 16.16
N LYS A 20 -10.90 -7.95 14.89
CA LYS A 20 -10.91 -8.86 13.74
C LYS A 20 -9.88 -8.47 12.67
N ASP A 21 -9.43 -9.48 11.92
CA ASP A 21 -8.61 -9.32 10.71
C ASP A 21 -9.24 -10.13 9.58
N ASP A 22 -10.05 -9.45 8.77
CA ASP A 22 -10.84 -10.01 7.67
C ASP A 22 -10.01 -10.84 6.68
N ARG A 23 -8.67 -10.65 6.64
CA ARG A 23 -7.77 -11.39 5.73
C ARG A 23 -7.67 -12.87 6.05
N PHE A 24 -8.01 -13.27 7.27
CA PHE A 24 -7.85 -14.63 7.75
C PHE A 24 -9.18 -15.39 7.85
N ASP A 25 -10.33 -14.72 7.73
CA ASP A 25 -11.65 -15.34 7.94
C ASP A 25 -11.87 -16.56 7.03
N ASP A 26 -11.41 -16.53 5.78
CA ASP A 26 -11.58 -17.65 4.83
C ASP A 26 -10.49 -18.75 4.90
N LYS A 27 -9.43 -18.53 5.70
CA LYS A 27 -8.23 -19.39 5.70
C LYS A 27 -8.00 -20.11 7.02
N ARG A 28 -8.50 -19.59 8.14
CA ARG A 28 -8.19 -20.13 9.48
C ARG A 28 -8.66 -21.56 9.68
N ASP A 29 -9.76 -21.94 9.03
CA ASP A 29 -10.33 -23.27 9.15
C ASP A 29 -9.65 -24.31 8.25
N LYS A 30 -8.70 -23.89 7.40
CA LYS A 30 -8.01 -24.74 6.42
C LYS A 30 -6.51 -24.75 6.69
N PHE A 31 -6.00 -25.84 7.27
CA PHE A 31 -4.60 -25.96 7.66
C PHE A 31 -3.60 -25.68 6.52
N VAL A 32 -3.79 -26.29 5.35
CA VAL A 32 -2.81 -26.19 4.24
C VAL A 32 -2.73 -24.75 3.66
N PRO A 33 -3.84 -24.07 3.31
CA PRO A 33 -3.82 -22.66 2.92
C PRO A 33 -3.26 -21.72 4.00
N PHE A 34 -3.54 -22.00 5.27
CA PHE A 34 -3.02 -21.21 6.39
C PHE A 34 -1.50 -21.36 6.52
N LEU A 35 -0.99 -22.60 6.46
CA LEU A 35 0.44 -22.90 6.49
C LEU A 35 1.16 -22.27 5.29
N GLY A 36 0.60 -22.41 4.08
CA GLY A 36 1.17 -21.81 2.87
C GLY A 36 1.28 -20.29 2.95
N PHE A 37 0.29 -19.62 3.55
CA PHE A 37 0.36 -18.17 3.80
C PHE A 37 1.54 -17.81 4.71
N TRP A 38 1.77 -18.54 5.80
CA TRP A 38 2.89 -18.26 6.72
C TRP A 38 4.25 -18.57 6.09
N ILE A 39 4.38 -19.66 5.33
CA ILE A 39 5.61 -19.96 4.58
C ILE A 39 5.91 -18.83 3.60
N PHE A 40 4.91 -18.36 2.87
CA PHE A 40 5.07 -17.22 1.98
C PHE A 40 5.51 -15.95 2.72
N GLN A 41 4.94 -15.66 3.91
CA GLN A 41 5.37 -14.52 4.74
C GLN A 41 6.81 -14.69 5.25
N MET A 42 7.22 -15.90 5.64
CA MET A 42 8.61 -16.17 6.06
C MET A 42 9.60 -15.96 4.92
N LEU A 43 9.31 -16.53 3.74
CA LEU A 43 10.14 -16.35 2.54
C LEU A 43 10.21 -14.88 2.14
N TRP A 44 9.09 -14.17 2.19
CA TRP A 44 9.07 -12.73 1.96
C TRP A 44 10.03 -12.01 2.89
N VAL A 45 9.84 -12.12 4.20
CA VAL A 45 10.64 -11.38 5.19
C VAL A 45 12.13 -11.72 5.02
N TRP A 46 12.45 -12.99 4.77
CA TRP A 46 13.80 -13.43 4.49
C TRP A 46 14.39 -12.73 3.24
N THR A 47 13.68 -12.73 2.11
CA THR A 47 14.13 -12.08 0.86
C THR A 47 14.33 -10.57 1.04
N VAL A 48 13.44 -9.90 1.76
CA VAL A 48 13.55 -8.46 2.02
C VAL A 48 14.70 -8.14 2.97
N SER A 49 15.04 -9.06 3.88
CA SER A 49 16.17 -8.91 4.80
C SER A 49 17.54 -9.19 4.18
N LEU A 50 17.62 -9.59 2.91
CA LEU A 50 18.87 -9.96 2.24
C LEU A 50 19.96 -8.89 2.32
N PRO A 51 19.69 -7.58 2.08
CA PRO A 51 20.74 -6.56 2.14
C PRO A 51 21.43 -6.52 3.51
N VAL A 52 20.64 -6.53 4.58
CA VAL A 52 21.16 -6.51 5.96
C VAL A 52 21.85 -7.83 6.31
N THR A 53 21.26 -8.96 5.91
CA THR A 53 21.81 -10.29 6.22
C THR A 53 23.15 -10.51 5.54
N ILE A 54 23.29 -10.10 4.27
CA ILE A 54 24.52 -10.26 3.51
C ILE A 54 25.61 -9.31 4.04
N LEU A 55 25.27 -8.04 4.31
CA LEU A 55 26.18 -7.07 4.92
C LEU A 55 26.80 -7.60 6.22
N ASN A 56 25.98 -8.21 7.09
CA ASN A 56 26.42 -8.72 8.39
C ASN A 56 27.03 -10.13 8.33
N SER A 57 27.17 -10.72 7.13
CA SER A 57 27.71 -12.07 6.99
C SER A 57 29.23 -12.11 7.21
N PRO A 58 29.80 -13.21 7.76
CA PRO A 58 31.25 -13.36 7.94
C PRO A 58 32.07 -13.19 6.65
N ARG A 59 31.46 -13.46 5.49
CA ARG A 59 32.11 -13.30 4.19
C ARG A 59 32.30 -11.84 3.79
N VAL A 60 31.47 -10.93 4.30
CA VAL A 60 31.56 -9.47 4.10
C VAL A 60 32.37 -8.84 5.23
N THR A 61 32.07 -9.18 6.49
CA THR A 61 32.69 -8.54 7.66
C THR A 61 34.16 -8.90 7.88
N ARG A 62 34.68 -9.94 7.21
CA ARG A 62 36.13 -10.24 7.18
C ARG A 62 36.97 -9.19 6.47
N PHE A 63 36.37 -8.39 5.60
CA PHE A 63 37.04 -7.30 4.91
C PHE A 63 37.02 -6.04 5.78
N ASN A 64 37.96 -5.13 5.56
CA ASN A 64 37.89 -3.82 6.19
C ASN A 64 36.58 -3.13 5.79
N GLN A 65 35.92 -2.42 6.71
CA GLN A 65 34.65 -1.75 6.42
C GLN A 65 34.88 -0.25 6.24
N PRO A 66 34.15 0.42 5.33
CA PRO A 66 34.17 1.87 5.26
C PRO A 66 33.61 2.47 6.55
N ASP A 67 34.11 3.65 6.93
CA ASP A 67 33.54 4.42 8.02
C ASP A 67 32.10 4.83 7.69
N PHE A 68 31.22 4.81 8.70
CA PHE A 68 29.83 5.24 8.57
C PHE A 68 29.73 6.77 8.51
N SER A 69 30.17 7.34 7.39
CA SER A 69 30.12 8.79 7.13
C SER A 69 30.16 9.14 5.64
N THR A 70 30.17 8.14 4.77
CA THR A 70 30.22 8.38 3.33
C THR A 70 28.93 9.04 2.84
N GLY A 71 29.02 9.89 1.82
CA GLY A 71 27.85 10.60 1.28
C GLY A 71 26.68 9.67 0.90
N ARG A 72 26.98 8.44 0.49
CA ARG A 72 26.00 7.38 0.23
C ARG A 72 25.24 6.95 1.49
N ASP A 73 25.94 6.78 2.60
CA ASP A 73 25.34 6.36 3.87
C ASP A 73 24.44 7.47 4.42
N ILE A 74 24.89 8.72 4.33
CA ILE A 74 24.08 9.90 4.70
C ILE A 74 22.82 9.98 3.85
N ALA A 75 22.94 9.87 2.52
CA ALA A 75 21.79 9.87 1.62
C ALA A 75 20.83 8.70 1.91
N GLY A 76 21.37 7.52 2.20
CA GLY A 76 20.59 6.35 2.61
C GLY A 76 19.84 6.58 3.92
N VAL A 77 20.46 7.19 4.93
CA VAL A 77 19.80 7.52 6.21
C VAL A 77 18.69 8.55 6.00
N VAL A 78 18.92 9.57 5.18
CA VAL A 78 17.91 10.59 4.85
C VAL A 78 16.72 9.95 4.13
N LEU A 79 16.97 9.11 3.12
CA LEU A 79 15.90 8.39 2.42
C LEU A 79 15.13 7.46 3.38
N PHE A 80 15.84 6.75 4.26
CA PHE A 80 15.21 5.92 5.28
C PHE A 80 14.28 6.73 6.18
N ALA A 81 14.74 7.90 6.66
CA ALA A 81 13.95 8.79 7.50
C ALA A 81 12.70 9.31 6.77
N ILE A 82 12.83 9.69 5.50
CA ILE A 82 11.69 10.11 4.65
C ILE A 82 10.69 8.97 4.51
N GLY A 83 11.14 7.77 4.15
CA GLY A 83 10.25 6.63 3.99
C GLY A 83 9.56 6.22 5.29
N PHE A 84 10.30 6.26 6.41
CA PHE A 84 9.77 5.99 7.74
C PHE A 84 8.72 7.02 8.15
N PHE A 85 8.95 8.30 7.87
CA PHE A 85 7.99 9.37 8.09
C PHE A 85 6.72 9.17 7.27
N LEU A 86 6.85 8.93 5.96
CA LEU A 86 5.72 8.71 5.06
C LEU A 86 4.86 7.53 5.51
N GLU A 87 5.48 6.40 5.85
CA GLU A 87 4.74 5.22 6.33
C GLU A 87 4.06 5.50 7.68
N SER A 88 4.79 6.03 8.66
CA SER A 88 4.26 6.23 10.01
C SER A 88 3.13 7.26 10.05
N VAL A 89 3.30 8.40 9.36
CA VAL A 89 2.29 9.47 9.36
C VAL A 89 1.05 9.04 8.58
N SER A 90 1.20 8.34 7.46
CA SER A 90 0.05 7.89 6.67
C SER A 90 -0.77 6.83 7.41
N ASP A 91 -0.13 5.89 8.11
CA ASP A 91 -0.83 4.91 8.93
C ASP A 91 -1.66 5.57 10.05
N ILE A 92 -1.07 6.56 10.75
CA ILE A 92 -1.76 7.33 11.79
C ILE A 92 -2.92 8.12 11.20
N GLN A 93 -2.71 8.83 10.07
CA GLN A 93 -3.76 9.60 9.41
C GLN A 93 -4.94 8.70 8.98
N LYS A 94 -4.64 7.55 8.36
CA LYS A 94 -5.66 6.58 7.91
C LYS A 94 -6.43 6.00 9.10
N TYR A 95 -5.73 5.71 10.20
CA TYR A 95 -6.33 5.21 11.42
C TYR A 95 -7.27 6.23 12.07
N ILE A 96 -6.82 7.48 12.24
CA ILE A 96 -7.63 8.57 12.81
C ILE A 96 -8.87 8.81 11.93
N PHE A 97 -8.69 8.88 10.61
CA PHE A 97 -9.78 9.07 9.66
C PHE A 97 -10.85 7.97 9.80
N ARG A 98 -10.43 6.70 9.82
CA ARG A 98 -11.34 5.54 9.91
C ARG A 98 -11.98 5.36 11.28
N SER A 99 -11.39 5.92 12.33
CA SER A 99 -11.95 5.81 13.70
C SER A 99 -13.18 6.68 13.90
N LYS A 100 -13.44 7.66 13.02
CA LYS A 100 -14.61 8.54 13.11
C LYS A 100 -15.82 7.92 12.40
N PRO A 101 -16.99 7.79 13.06
CA PRO A 101 -18.19 7.22 12.45
C PRO A 101 -18.66 7.96 11.18
N GLU A 102 -18.49 9.27 11.14
CA GLU A 102 -18.83 10.15 9.99
C GLU A 102 -18.06 9.80 8.70
N ASN A 103 -16.96 9.05 8.81
CA ASN A 103 -16.09 8.65 7.71
C ASN A 103 -16.32 7.21 7.26
N LYS A 104 -17.29 6.50 7.85
CA LYS A 104 -17.59 5.12 7.50
C LYS A 104 -17.92 5.02 6.00
N GLY A 105 -17.14 4.21 5.29
CA GLY A 105 -17.30 4.03 3.84
C GLY A 105 -16.72 5.16 2.98
N LYS A 106 -16.24 6.29 3.53
CA LYS A 106 -15.58 7.36 2.77
C LYS A 106 -14.15 6.99 2.38
N VAL A 107 -13.59 7.65 1.37
CA VAL A 107 -12.17 7.52 1.02
C VAL A 107 -11.36 8.46 1.91
N CYS A 108 -10.20 7.99 2.39
CA CYS A 108 -9.31 8.81 3.17
C CYS A 108 -8.58 9.76 2.22
N ASP A 109 -8.91 11.04 2.29
CA ASP A 109 -8.41 12.08 1.38
C ASP A 109 -7.96 13.31 2.17
N VAL A 110 -7.08 13.05 3.15
CA VAL A 110 -6.55 14.06 4.07
C VAL A 110 -5.05 13.87 4.22
N GLY A 111 -4.31 14.96 4.44
CA GLY A 111 -2.88 14.93 4.68
C GLY A 111 -2.10 14.32 3.50
N LEU A 112 -1.31 13.28 3.76
CA LEU A 112 -0.50 12.60 2.74
C LEU A 112 -1.36 11.93 1.66
N PHE A 113 -2.60 11.57 1.99
CA PHE A 113 -3.51 10.93 1.04
C PHE A 113 -4.00 11.86 -0.07
N VAL A 114 -3.85 13.18 0.09
CA VAL A 114 -4.15 14.15 -1.00
C VAL A 114 -3.08 14.08 -2.10
N TRP A 115 -1.86 13.65 -1.76
CA TRP A 115 -0.71 13.64 -2.67
C TRP A 115 -0.49 12.26 -3.31
N SER A 116 -0.82 11.19 -2.61
CA SER A 116 -0.70 9.81 -3.07
C SER A 116 -1.81 8.97 -2.47
N ARG A 117 -2.33 7.98 -3.22
CA ARG A 117 -3.33 7.04 -2.70
C ARG A 117 -2.74 6.05 -1.71
N HIS A 118 -1.45 5.71 -1.88
CA HIS A 118 -0.72 4.76 -1.02
C HIS A 118 0.63 5.33 -0.57
N PRO A 119 0.62 6.43 0.22
CA PRO A 119 1.85 7.05 0.73
C PRO A 119 2.62 6.11 1.66
N ASN A 120 1.93 5.19 2.34
CA ASN A 120 2.54 4.16 3.16
C ASN A 120 3.37 3.17 2.33
N TYR A 121 2.86 2.72 1.17
CA TYR A 121 3.60 1.82 0.29
C TYR A 121 4.79 2.49 -0.36
N PHE A 122 4.65 3.77 -0.74
CA PHE A 122 5.77 4.54 -1.24
C PHE A 122 6.87 4.69 -0.18
N GLY A 123 6.48 4.96 1.08
CA GLY A 123 7.40 5.02 2.21
C GLY A 123 8.15 3.70 2.43
N GLU A 124 7.43 2.57 2.38
CA GLU A 124 8.01 1.23 2.49
C GLU A 124 9.03 0.94 1.38
N ILE A 125 8.70 1.27 0.12
CA ILE A 125 9.60 1.10 -1.02
C ILE A 125 10.88 1.93 -0.83
N ILE A 126 10.75 3.21 -0.47
CA ILE A 126 11.91 4.08 -0.23
C ILE A 126 12.81 3.50 0.85
N MET A 127 12.24 3.04 1.97
CA MET A 127 13.03 2.45 3.05
C MET A 127 13.80 1.21 2.63
N GLN A 128 13.22 0.34 1.80
CA GLN A 128 13.93 -0.86 1.36
C GLN A 128 15.09 -0.52 0.41
N PHE A 129 14.86 0.42 -0.52
CA PHE A 129 15.94 0.91 -1.38
C PHE A 129 17.02 1.65 -0.59
N SER A 130 16.66 2.38 0.47
CA SER A 130 17.62 3.08 1.32
C SER A 130 18.46 2.11 2.16
N ILE A 131 17.85 1.05 2.71
CA ILE A 131 18.57 -0.04 3.39
C ILE A 131 19.56 -0.71 2.44
N PHE A 132 19.14 -1.03 1.21
CA PHE A 132 20.04 -1.56 0.19
C PHE A 132 21.17 -0.59 -0.14
N MET A 133 20.86 0.70 -0.29
CA MET A 133 21.84 1.74 -0.58
C MET A 133 22.96 1.80 0.45
N ILE A 134 22.63 1.70 1.75
CA ILE A 134 23.59 1.64 2.85
C ILE A 134 24.32 0.29 2.85
N ALA A 135 23.59 -0.82 2.70
CA ALA A 135 24.16 -2.16 2.80
C ALA A 135 25.19 -2.46 1.71
N VAL A 136 25.04 -1.89 0.52
CA VAL A 136 25.98 -2.11 -0.59
C VAL A 136 27.22 -1.22 -0.52
N SER A 137 27.31 -0.28 0.45
CA SER A 137 28.44 0.65 0.58
C SER A 137 29.83 -0.02 0.57
N PRO A 138 30.07 -1.12 1.30
CA PRO A 138 31.38 -1.79 1.27
C PRO A 138 31.77 -2.31 -0.13
N ALA A 139 30.81 -2.76 -0.93
CA ALA A 139 31.05 -3.18 -2.31
C ALA A 139 31.20 -1.97 -3.24
N ALA A 140 30.42 -0.91 -3.05
CA ALA A 140 30.44 0.30 -3.87
C ALA A 140 31.76 1.08 -3.75
N TYR A 141 32.36 1.11 -2.55
CA TYR A 141 33.66 1.75 -2.31
C TYR A 141 34.86 0.82 -2.52
N GLY A 142 34.64 -0.41 -3.00
CA GLY A 142 35.71 -1.33 -3.35
C GLY A 142 36.42 -2.00 -2.17
N TYR A 143 35.82 -2.01 -0.98
CA TYR A 143 36.38 -2.71 0.19
C TYR A 143 36.18 -4.23 0.12
N VAL A 144 35.15 -4.67 -0.61
CA VAL A 144 34.74 -6.07 -0.72
C VAL A 144 34.93 -6.55 -2.16
N HIS A 145 35.46 -7.76 -2.32
CA HIS A 145 35.71 -8.38 -3.63
C HIS A 145 35.20 -9.84 -3.71
N GLY A 146 35.18 -10.39 -4.92
CA GLY A 146 34.79 -11.77 -5.20
C GLY A 146 33.32 -12.05 -4.91
N GLY A 147 33.00 -13.24 -4.39
CA GLY A 147 31.61 -13.65 -4.16
C GLY A 147 30.83 -12.73 -3.20
N ALA A 148 31.51 -12.08 -2.26
CA ALA A 148 30.87 -11.14 -1.33
C ALA A 148 30.42 -9.85 -2.03
N TYR A 149 31.20 -9.37 -3.01
CA TYR A 149 30.85 -8.23 -3.85
C TYR A 149 29.58 -8.55 -4.65
N SER A 150 29.55 -9.69 -5.34
CA SER A 150 28.40 -10.11 -6.13
C SER A 150 27.16 -10.31 -5.27
N ALA A 151 27.31 -10.86 -4.06
CA ALA A 151 26.19 -11.06 -3.13
C ALA A 151 25.59 -9.74 -2.66
N LEU A 152 26.42 -8.74 -2.33
CA LEU A 152 25.94 -7.41 -1.91
C LEU A 152 25.12 -6.73 -3.00
N TYR A 153 25.56 -6.77 -4.25
CA TYR A 153 24.76 -6.24 -5.36
C TYR A 153 23.51 -7.09 -5.65
N ALA A 154 23.60 -8.42 -5.57
CA ALA A 154 22.46 -9.32 -5.73
C ALA A 154 21.38 -9.10 -4.66
N SER A 155 21.74 -8.53 -3.51
CA SER A 155 20.77 -8.19 -2.46
C SER A 155 19.70 -7.16 -2.89
N ILE A 156 19.92 -6.45 -4.01
CA ILE A 156 18.91 -5.57 -4.63
C ILE A 156 17.62 -6.31 -5.01
N LEU A 157 17.69 -7.64 -5.16
CA LEU A 157 16.52 -8.48 -5.36
C LEU A 157 15.50 -8.34 -4.23
N GLY A 158 15.93 -8.05 -2.99
CA GLY A 158 15.03 -7.80 -1.86
C GLY A 158 14.07 -6.63 -2.08
N PRO A 159 14.58 -5.39 -2.26
CA PRO A 159 13.74 -4.23 -2.58
C PRO A 159 12.88 -4.40 -3.83
N PHE A 160 13.41 -4.97 -4.92
CA PHE A 160 12.64 -5.21 -6.14
C PHE A 160 11.52 -6.24 -5.93
N PHE A 161 11.79 -7.31 -5.18
CA PHE A 161 10.80 -8.31 -4.82
C PHE A 161 9.68 -7.69 -4.00
N LEU A 162 9.99 -6.90 -2.97
CA LEU A 162 8.97 -6.19 -2.17
C LEU A 162 8.14 -5.24 -3.02
N THR A 163 8.79 -4.43 -3.86
CA THR A 163 8.12 -3.49 -4.75
C THR A 163 7.16 -4.24 -5.69
N SER A 164 7.60 -5.37 -6.26
CA SER A 164 6.79 -6.20 -7.15
C SER A 164 5.60 -6.82 -6.43
N LEU A 165 5.78 -7.29 -5.19
CA LEU A 165 4.67 -7.82 -4.38
C LEU A 165 3.63 -6.75 -4.07
N LEU A 166 4.07 -5.56 -3.67
CA LEU A 166 3.17 -4.44 -3.40
C LEU A 166 2.43 -4.00 -4.65
N MET A 167 3.09 -3.96 -5.81
CA MET A 167 2.45 -3.52 -7.05
C MET A 167 1.56 -4.59 -7.70
N PHE A 168 1.91 -5.87 -7.63
CA PHE A 168 1.28 -6.88 -8.49
C PHE A 168 0.53 -8.00 -7.76
N LEU A 169 0.80 -8.23 -6.47
CA LEU A 169 0.22 -9.37 -5.75
C LEU A 169 -0.66 -8.97 -4.56
N SER A 170 -0.07 -8.33 -3.54
CA SER A 170 -0.68 -8.23 -2.21
C SER A 170 -1.02 -6.79 -1.78
N GLY A 171 -0.45 -5.79 -2.45
CA GLY A 171 -0.65 -4.38 -2.10
C GLY A 171 -1.76 -3.70 -2.89
N LEU A 172 -1.37 -2.96 -3.92
CA LEU A 172 -2.25 -2.13 -4.76
C LEU A 172 -3.41 -2.90 -5.40
N PRO A 173 -3.23 -4.09 -6.01
CA PRO A 173 -4.32 -4.79 -6.70
C PRO A 173 -5.46 -5.20 -5.75
N LEU A 174 -5.12 -5.54 -4.50
CA LEU A 174 -6.11 -5.98 -3.52
C LEU A 174 -6.89 -4.82 -2.88
N GLN A 175 -6.36 -3.60 -2.93
CA GLN A 175 -7.02 -2.42 -2.35
C GLN A 175 -7.79 -1.60 -3.38
N GLU A 176 -7.22 -1.38 -4.56
CA GLU A 176 -7.78 -0.45 -5.55
C GLU A 176 -9.04 -1.00 -6.19
N ARG A 177 -8.93 -2.04 -7.00
CA ARG A 177 -10.06 -2.56 -7.78
C ARG A 177 -11.17 -3.17 -6.90
N PRO A 178 -10.90 -4.00 -5.88
CA PRO A 178 -11.93 -4.48 -4.97
C PRO A 178 -12.58 -3.37 -4.15
N GLY A 179 -11.80 -2.37 -3.72
CA GLY A 179 -12.32 -1.21 -2.99
C GLY A 179 -13.26 -0.36 -3.85
N ALA A 180 -12.90 -0.14 -5.11
CA ALA A 180 -13.72 0.53 -6.12
C ALA A 180 -15.02 -0.25 -6.39
N LYS A 181 -14.91 -1.56 -6.63
CA LYS A 181 -16.04 -2.45 -6.87
C LYS A 181 -17.07 -2.40 -5.75
N LYS A 182 -16.62 -2.52 -4.49
CA LYS A 182 -17.50 -2.47 -3.31
C LYS A 182 -18.25 -1.14 -3.22
N ARG A 183 -17.61 -0.01 -3.52
CA ARG A 183 -18.24 1.32 -3.48
C ARG A 183 -19.27 1.49 -4.60
N TYR A 184 -18.93 1.02 -5.80
CA TYR A 184 -19.85 1.07 -6.94
C TYR A 184 -21.10 0.21 -6.72
N GLU A 185 -20.92 -1.05 -6.32
CA GLU A 185 -22.03 -1.99 -6.11
C GLU A 185 -22.93 -1.57 -4.94
N SER A 186 -22.35 -1.01 -3.88
CA SER A 186 -23.14 -0.51 -2.75
C SER A 186 -23.82 0.84 -2.98
N GLY A 187 -23.55 1.52 -4.11
CA GLY A 187 -24.09 2.85 -4.43
C GLY A 187 -23.52 3.98 -3.55
N ASN A 188 -22.71 3.62 -2.56
CA ASN A 188 -22.24 4.53 -1.53
C ASN A 188 -20.87 5.11 -1.88
N HIS A 189 -20.79 6.44 -1.93
CA HIS A 189 -19.54 7.20 -2.06
C HIS A 189 -18.74 6.89 -3.34
N TRP A 190 -19.35 6.33 -4.38
CA TRP A 190 -18.69 6.03 -5.66
C TRP A 190 -18.13 7.28 -6.33
N GLU A 191 -18.95 8.32 -6.50
CA GLU A 191 -18.54 9.53 -7.22
C GLU A 191 -17.36 10.26 -6.54
N SER A 192 -17.39 10.32 -5.20
CA SER A 192 -16.28 10.86 -4.40
C SER A 192 -14.99 10.06 -4.57
N PHE A 193 -15.09 8.72 -4.66
CA PHE A 193 -13.95 7.85 -4.87
C PHE A 193 -13.39 7.98 -6.28
N ARG A 194 -14.26 8.05 -7.29
CA ARG A 194 -13.87 8.26 -8.69
C ARG A 194 -13.09 9.57 -8.84
N THR A 195 -13.65 10.68 -8.35
CA THR A 195 -13.01 11.99 -8.37
C THR A 195 -11.64 11.96 -7.69
N TYR A 196 -11.55 11.26 -6.56
CA TYR A 196 -10.29 11.07 -5.84
C TYR A 196 -9.25 10.30 -6.67
N THR A 197 -9.63 9.20 -7.33
CA THR A 197 -8.69 8.43 -8.17
C THR A 197 -8.21 9.19 -9.41
N GLU A 198 -9.02 10.10 -9.94
CA GLU A 198 -8.65 10.91 -11.12
C GLU A 198 -7.64 12.01 -10.77
N ARG A 199 -7.69 12.54 -9.53
CA ARG A 199 -6.85 13.64 -9.06
C ARG A 199 -5.64 13.24 -8.23
N THR A 200 -5.61 12.02 -7.69
CA THR A 200 -4.56 11.60 -6.76
C THR A 200 -3.69 10.52 -7.38
N SER A 201 -2.38 10.76 -7.42
CA SER A 201 -1.38 9.78 -7.85
C SER A 201 -1.49 8.48 -7.06
N ILE A 202 -1.27 7.32 -7.70
CA ILE A 202 -1.41 6.03 -7.02
C ILE A 202 -0.32 5.79 -5.96
N LEU A 203 0.94 6.12 -6.26
CA LEU A 203 2.09 5.75 -5.44
C LEU A 203 3.00 6.94 -5.16
N ILE A 204 3.53 7.59 -6.20
CA ILE A 204 4.49 8.68 -6.07
C ILE A 204 3.75 9.97 -5.66
N PRO A 205 4.07 10.60 -4.51
CA PRO A 205 3.42 11.84 -4.07
C PRO A 205 3.51 12.94 -5.13
N PHE A 206 2.37 13.51 -5.51
CA PHE A 206 2.30 14.54 -6.55
C PHE A 206 1.13 15.51 -6.31
N PRO A 207 1.29 16.81 -6.63
CA PRO A 207 0.21 17.77 -6.45
C PRO A 207 -1.05 17.42 -7.28
N PRO A 208 -2.24 17.36 -6.67
CA PRO A 208 -3.45 16.91 -7.36
C PRO A 208 -3.86 17.84 -8.52
N GLN A 209 -3.60 19.15 -8.39
CA GLN A 209 -3.90 20.14 -9.43
C GLN A 209 -3.12 19.87 -10.73
N LEU A 210 -1.93 19.29 -10.61
CA LEU A 210 -1.11 18.92 -11.76
C LEU A 210 -1.47 17.52 -12.25
N TYR A 211 -1.73 16.58 -11.33
CA TYR A 211 -2.06 15.20 -11.68
C TYR A 211 -3.30 15.09 -12.59
N VAL A 212 -4.35 15.84 -12.29
CA VAL A 212 -5.61 15.84 -13.08
C VAL A 212 -5.33 16.15 -14.55
N ARG A 213 -4.38 17.06 -14.83
CA ARG A 213 -4.07 17.52 -16.19
C ARG A 213 -3.14 16.58 -16.95
N LEU A 214 -2.56 15.57 -16.32
CA LEU A 214 -1.63 14.67 -16.98
C LEU A 214 -2.36 13.73 -17.94
N PRO A 215 -1.81 13.51 -19.15
CA PRO A 215 -2.32 12.48 -20.05
C PRO A 215 -2.16 11.10 -19.42
N THR A 216 -3.09 10.20 -19.74
CA THR A 216 -3.14 8.84 -19.21
C THR A 216 -1.85 8.04 -19.44
N ILE A 217 -1.11 8.33 -20.52
CA ILE A 217 0.18 7.69 -20.81
C ILE A 217 1.19 8.00 -19.70
N LEU A 218 1.28 9.27 -19.25
CA LEU A 218 2.20 9.66 -18.18
C LEU A 218 1.77 9.07 -16.82
N LYS A 219 0.47 9.04 -16.54
CA LYS A 219 -0.06 8.38 -15.33
C LYS A 219 0.32 6.89 -15.28
N ARG A 220 0.17 6.19 -16.41
CA ARG A 220 0.47 4.75 -16.53
C ARG A 220 1.96 4.41 -16.48
N THR A 221 2.81 5.30 -16.97
CA THR A 221 4.25 5.03 -17.12
C THR A 221 5.08 5.59 -15.96
N ILE A 222 4.95 6.89 -15.66
CA ILE A 222 5.74 7.57 -14.63
C ILE A 222 5.18 7.29 -13.25
N PHE A 223 3.86 7.37 -13.10
CA PHE A 223 3.20 7.20 -11.80
C PHE A 223 2.81 5.75 -11.51
N LEU A 224 3.12 4.83 -12.43
CA LEU A 224 2.87 3.39 -12.30
C LEU A 224 1.37 3.08 -12.12
N GLU A 225 0.47 3.89 -12.68
CA GLU A 225 -0.97 3.64 -12.64
C GLU A 225 -1.38 2.58 -13.68
N PHE A 226 -0.96 1.34 -13.46
CA PHE A 226 -1.23 0.26 -14.40
C PHE A 226 -2.74 -0.02 -14.57
N PRO A 227 -3.18 -0.49 -15.77
CA PRO A 227 -4.59 -0.78 -16.04
C PRO A 227 -5.23 -1.79 -15.07
N ILE A 228 -4.43 -2.66 -14.46
CA ILE A 228 -4.89 -3.64 -13.46
C ILE A 228 -5.53 -3.00 -12.22
N TYR A 229 -5.19 -1.74 -11.93
CA TYR A 229 -5.76 -0.98 -10.80
C TYR A 229 -7.06 -0.26 -11.15
N VAL A 230 -7.28 0.02 -12.45
CA VAL A 230 -8.41 0.83 -12.91
C VAL A 230 -9.68 -0.01 -12.90
N PHE A 231 -10.68 0.48 -12.16
CA PHE A 231 -11.99 -0.14 -12.15
C PHE A 231 -12.87 0.44 -13.26
N ASP A 232 -13.21 -0.42 -14.23
CA ASP A 232 -14.25 -0.19 -15.23
C ASP A 232 -15.58 -0.82 -14.76
N PRO A 233 -16.62 -0.04 -14.45
CA PRO A 233 -17.90 -0.57 -14.00
C PRO A 233 -18.55 -1.54 -14.98
N ALA A 234 -18.45 -1.28 -16.28
CA ALA A 234 -19.06 -2.12 -17.31
C ALA A 234 -18.43 -3.52 -17.37
N LYS A 235 -17.15 -3.63 -17.05
CA LYS A 235 -16.39 -4.89 -17.11
C LYS A 235 -16.28 -5.62 -15.78
N HIS A 236 -16.33 -4.90 -14.66
CA HIS A 236 -15.90 -5.43 -13.37
C HIS A 236 -16.98 -5.45 -12.28
N ALA A 237 -18.06 -4.69 -12.44
CA ALA A 237 -19.18 -4.70 -11.50
C ALA A 237 -20.10 -5.89 -11.77
N ASP A 238 -20.72 -6.41 -10.72
CA ASP A 238 -21.86 -7.31 -10.82
C ASP A 238 -23.12 -6.50 -11.13
N GLN A 239 -23.45 -6.41 -12.43
CA GLN A 239 -24.58 -5.61 -12.90
C GLN A 239 -25.92 -6.10 -12.33
N SER A 240 -26.03 -7.39 -12.00
CA SER A 240 -27.25 -7.93 -11.39
C SER A 240 -27.51 -7.35 -10.00
N LYS A 241 -26.45 -7.20 -9.19
CA LYS A 241 -26.54 -6.56 -7.87
C LYS A 241 -26.87 -5.08 -7.95
N VAL A 242 -26.30 -4.38 -8.96
CA VAL A 242 -26.57 -2.96 -9.18
C VAL A 242 -28.04 -2.76 -9.57
N GLN A 243 -28.55 -3.56 -10.51
CA GLN A 243 -29.96 -3.52 -10.94
C GLN A 243 -30.92 -3.86 -9.81
N GLN A 244 -30.61 -4.88 -8.99
CA GLN A 244 -31.41 -5.23 -7.81
C GLN A 244 -31.50 -4.07 -6.83
N ARG A 245 -30.37 -3.45 -6.50
CA ARG A 245 -30.34 -2.26 -5.63
C ARG A 245 -31.16 -1.11 -6.20
N GLU A 246 -30.97 -0.78 -7.48
CA GLU A 246 -31.71 0.30 -8.13
C GLU A 246 -33.22 0.03 -8.18
N ALA A 247 -33.63 -1.22 -8.37
CA ALA A 247 -35.04 -1.63 -8.30
C ALA A 247 -35.59 -1.51 -6.87
N GLU A 248 -34.82 -1.89 -5.85
CA GLU A 248 -35.21 -1.71 -4.44
C GLU A 248 -35.34 -0.22 -4.07
N GLU A 249 -34.38 0.61 -4.45
CA GLU A 249 -34.40 2.07 -4.22
C GLU A 249 -35.58 2.74 -4.95
N GLY A 250 -35.81 2.38 -6.22
CA GLY A 250 -36.94 2.89 -7.00
C GLY A 250 -38.30 2.50 -6.44
N ASN A 251 -38.44 1.27 -5.94
CA ASN A 251 -39.68 0.79 -5.31
C ASN A 251 -39.93 1.44 -3.93
N THR A 252 -38.86 1.78 -3.20
CA THR A 252 -38.97 2.49 -1.92
C THR A 252 -39.42 3.94 -2.11
N THR A 253 -38.95 4.59 -3.16
CA THR A 253 -39.31 5.98 -3.51
C THR A 253 -40.77 6.09 -3.95
N HIS A 254 -41.26 5.14 -4.75
CA HIS A 254 -42.68 5.08 -5.14
C HIS A 254 -43.62 4.87 -3.94
N ARG A 255 -43.20 4.09 -2.94
CA ARG A 255 -44.02 3.78 -1.77
C ARG A 255 -44.11 4.94 -0.77
N SER A 256 -43.08 5.80 -0.71
CA SER A 256 -43.10 7.02 0.12
C SER A 256 -43.95 8.15 -0.48
N ASP A 257 -44.15 8.17 -1.80
CA ASP A 257 -44.98 9.18 -2.46
C ASP A 257 -46.49 8.88 -2.33
N ASP A 258 -46.88 7.60 -2.19
CA ASP A 258 -48.26 7.17 -1.98
C ASP A 258 -48.76 7.30 -0.52
N GLU A 259 -47.87 7.59 0.45
CA GLU A 259 -48.19 7.72 1.89
C GLU A 259 -48.30 9.18 2.39
N GLN A 260 -48.33 10.19 1.50
CA GLN A 260 -48.68 11.55 1.93
C GLN A 260 -50.16 11.61 2.33
N PRO A 261 -50.51 11.91 3.60
CA PRO A 261 -51.90 12.10 3.99
C PRO A 261 -52.43 13.34 3.27
N GLN A 262 -53.54 13.18 2.53
CA GLN A 262 -54.37 14.30 2.12
C GLN A 262 -54.95 14.93 3.39
N ASP A 263 -54.29 15.96 3.91
CA ASP A 263 -54.91 16.88 4.88
C ASP A 263 -56.06 17.57 4.16
N HIS A 264 -57.27 17.15 4.52
CA HIS A 264 -58.53 17.76 4.16
C HIS A 264 -58.75 19.00 5.05
N ASP A 265 -58.69 20.18 4.45
CA ASP A 265 -59.36 21.40 4.94
C ASP A 265 -60.70 21.60 4.22
#